data_AF-A0A7Y8H5W9-F1
#
_entry.id   AF-A0A7Y8H5W9-F1
#
_cell.length_a   1.000
_cell.length_b   1.000
_cell.length_c   1.000
_cell.angle_alpha   90.00
_cell.angle_beta   90.00
_cell.angle_gamma   90.00
#
_symmetry.space_group_name_H-M   'P 1'
#
loop_
_entity.id
_entity.type
_entity.pdbx_description
1 polymer ?
#
loop_
_entity_poly.entity_id
_entity_poly.type
_entity_poly.pdbx_seq_one_letter_code
_entity_poly.pdbx_strand_id
1 'polypeptide(L)'
;MGKGILITSLGASLLVTFLVLKLNANSNLNLQTTLDKYLKTQARLIANSGVEIYLEQLRRNKSLTGNFNDNQLFGGEYDINISGPDSALIITSVADFQGVKHTTIVNARRDMLPFPSLPGAMYVTTNAITYVKMNGNFSVSGYDHDINGNLVAGTPLPGISVDNKADSSAIRNVLKGSADVDGKGGKPSIWTTNNNIDWEALANEVIYGSDITINSSNDLKNYANLGTLSVPKATFINGNIQLNSNLSGAGILVVNGDIQINGSFSYLGIVIAYKDTKITTQLNGNGKVYGGMIIAGSEANLEISNGNFKCYYSTEALNNAKMNLKSSRFKIVHWWE
;
A
#
# COMPACT_ATOMS: atom_id res chain seq x y z
N MET A 1 -19.98 -92.38 -5.70
CA MET A 1 -19.30 -91.20 -5.12
C MET A 1 -18.82 -90.17 -6.16
N GLY A 2 -18.56 -90.52 -7.43
CA GLY A 2 -18.02 -89.57 -8.43
C GLY A 2 -18.94 -88.42 -8.88
N LYS A 3 -20.27 -88.58 -8.89
CA LYS A 3 -21.20 -87.52 -9.34
C LYS A 3 -21.31 -86.34 -8.37
N GLY A 4 -21.18 -86.58 -7.06
CA GLY A 4 -21.22 -85.52 -6.04
C GLY A 4 -19.97 -84.62 -6.06
N ILE A 5 -18.79 -85.22 -6.28
CA ILE A 5 -17.51 -84.50 -6.38
C ILE A 5 -17.48 -83.58 -7.61
N LEU A 6 -18.11 -83.99 -8.72
CA LEU A 6 -18.18 -83.19 -9.94
C LEU A 6 -19.05 -81.94 -9.77
N ILE A 7 -20.18 -82.07 -9.07
CA ILE A 7 -21.09 -80.94 -8.81
C ILE A 7 -20.44 -79.94 -7.86
N THR A 8 -19.75 -80.40 -6.81
CA THR A 8 -19.06 -79.51 -5.88
C THR A 8 -17.85 -78.81 -6.51
N SER A 9 -17.10 -79.49 -7.40
CA SER A 9 -15.97 -78.86 -8.09
C SER A 9 -16.42 -77.81 -9.12
N LEU A 10 -17.50 -78.07 -9.87
CA LEU A 10 -18.10 -77.11 -10.80
C LEU A 10 -18.71 -75.91 -10.05
N GLY A 11 -19.43 -76.16 -8.95
CA GLY A 11 -19.99 -75.10 -8.11
C GLY A 11 -18.92 -74.20 -7.50
N ALA A 12 -17.84 -74.78 -6.97
CA ALA A 12 -16.71 -74.03 -6.44
C ALA A 12 -15.99 -73.23 -7.52
N SER A 13 -15.82 -73.80 -8.72
CA SER A 13 -15.18 -73.11 -9.85
C SER A 13 -16.01 -71.90 -10.30
N LEU A 14 -17.33 -72.04 -10.44
CA LEU A 14 -18.23 -70.93 -10.78
C LEU A 14 -18.21 -69.81 -9.73
N LEU A 15 -18.20 -70.17 -8.45
CA LEU A 15 -18.10 -69.19 -7.36
C LEU A 15 -16.76 -68.43 -7.39
N VAL A 16 -15.65 -69.13 -7.61
CA VAL A 16 -14.32 -68.50 -7.73
C VAL A 16 -14.26 -67.59 -8.95
N THR A 17 -14.76 -68.02 -10.11
CA THR A 17 -14.81 -67.17 -11.31
C THR A 17 -15.65 -65.92 -11.07
N PHE A 18 -16.82 -66.04 -10.44
CA PHE A 18 -17.66 -64.89 -10.12
C PHE A 18 -16.99 -63.93 -9.12
N LEU A 19 -16.27 -64.47 -8.13
CA LEU A 19 -15.53 -63.68 -7.16
C LEU A 19 -14.37 -62.91 -7.82
N VAL A 20 -13.60 -63.56 -8.69
CA VAL A 20 -12.51 -62.93 -9.47
C VAL A 20 -13.06 -61.83 -10.38
N LEU A 21 -14.19 -62.08 -11.06
CA LEU A 21 -14.84 -61.06 -11.89
C LEU A 21 -15.29 -59.84 -11.07
N LYS A 22 -15.90 -60.06 -9.90
CA LYS A 22 -16.30 -58.95 -9.01
C LYS A 22 -15.10 -58.20 -8.44
N LEU A 23 -14.03 -58.89 -8.04
CA LEU A 23 -12.81 -58.26 -7.54
C LEU A 23 -12.13 -57.42 -8.62
N ASN A 24 -12.05 -57.91 -9.85
CA ASN A 24 -11.50 -57.15 -10.98
C ASN A 24 -12.36 -55.93 -11.33
N ALA A 25 -13.69 -56.08 -11.35
CA ALA A 25 -14.60 -54.96 -11.59
C ALA A 25 -14.49 -53.89 -10.50
N ASN A 26 -14.46 -54.29 -9.23
CA ASN A 26 -14.28 -53.37 -8.09
C ASN A 26 -12.89 -52.71 -8.09
N SER A 27 -11.83 -53.45 -8.43
CA SER A 27 -10.47 -52.90 -8.54
C SER A 27 -10.40 -51.82 -9.60
N ASN A 28 -10.98 -52.07 -10.78
CA ASN A 28 -11.04 -51.10 -11.87
C ASN A 28 -11.85 -49.85 -11.51
N LEU A 29 -13.01 -50.02 -10.86
CA LEU A 29 -13.83 -48.90 -10.38
C LEU A 29 -13.09 -48.05 -9.33
N ASN A 30 -12.40 -48.69 -8.38
CA ASN A 30 -11.61 -48.00 -7.37
C ASN A 30 -10.42 -47.25 -7.97
N LEU A 31 -9.75 -47.86 -8.96
CA LEU A 31 -8.63 -47.23 -9.67
C LEU A 31 -9.10 -46.02 -10.48
N GLN A 32 -10.21 -46.13 -11.23
CA GLN A 32 -10.79 -45.00 -11.96
C GLN A 32 -11.19 -43.87 -11.02
N THR A 33 -11.87 -44.18 -9.91
CA THR A 33 -12.27 -43.17 -8.92
C THR A 33 -11.05 -42.46 -8.32
N THR A 34 -9.96 -43.21 -8.08
CA THR A 34 -8.71 -42.66 -7.54
C THR A 34 -8.02 -41.75 -8.55
N LEU A 35 -7.95 -42.16 -9.82
CA LEU A 35 -7.39 -41.36 -10.90
C LEU A 35 -8.21 -40.09 -11.12
N ASP A 36 -9.54 -40.19 -11.21
CA ASP A 36 -10.42 -39.03 -11.37
C ASP A 36 -10.28 -38.03 -10.23
N LYS A 37 -10.19 -38.53 -8.99
CA LYS A 37 -9.95 -37.69 -7.82
C LYS A 37 -8.59 -37.02 -7.89
N TYR A 38 -7.55 -37.74 -8.31
CA TYR A 38 -6.21 -37.18 -8.50
C TYR A 38 -6.22 -36.08 -9.57
N LEU A 39 -6.74 -36.35 -10.77
CA LEU A 39 -6.79 -35.38 -11.87
C LEU A 39 -7.59 -34.13 -11.50
N LYS A 40 -8.77 -34.29 -10.88
CA LYS A 40 -9.58 -33.15 -10.39
C LYS A 40 -8.85 -32.35 -9.32
N THR A 41 -8.12 -33.01 -8.42
CA THR A 41 -7.34 -32.33 -7.39
C THR A 41 -6.20 -31.55 -8.02
N GLN A 42 -5.50 -32.10 -9.01
CA GLN A 42 -4.44 -31.38 -9.73
C GLN A 42 -4.97 -30.17 -10.48
N ALA A 43 -6.05 -30.33 -11.25
CA ALA A 43 -6.69 -29.21 -11.95
C ALA A 43 -7.12 -28.10 -10.97
N ARG A 44 -7.69 -28.45 -9.81
CA ARG A 44 -8.05 -27.50 -8.76
C ARG A 44 -6.84 -26.76 -8.17
N LEU A 45 -5.77 -27.48 -7.86
CA LEU A 45 -4.53 -26.88 -7.34
C LEU A 45 -3.90 -25.92 -8.34
N ILE A 46 -3.90 -26.28 -9.63
CA ILE A 46 -3.39 -25.43 -10.71
C ILE A 46 -4.25 -24.16 -10.80
N ALA A 47 -5.59 -24.27 -10.83
CA ALA A 47 -6.47 -23.13 -10.93
C ALA A 47 -6.30 -22.15 -9.76
N ASN A 48 -6.28 -22.65 -8.53
CA ASN A 48 -6.08 -21.84 -7.32
C ASN A 48 -4.70 -21.17 -7.31
N SER A 49 -3.66 -21.90 -7.69
CA SER A 49 -2.30 -21.34 -7.78
C SER A 49 -2.22 -20.26 -8.85
N GLY A 50 -2.92 -20.42 -9.98
CA GLY A 50 -3.04 -19.41 -11.02
C GLY A 50 -3.61 -18.10 -10.51
N VAL A 51 -4.67 -18.14 -9.68
CA VAL A 51 -5.22 -16.94 -9.05
C VAL A 51 -4.19 -16.25 -8.14
N GLU A 52 -3.53 -17.01 -7.26
CA GLU A 52 -2.53 -16.45 -6.33
C GLU A 52 -1.35 -15.81 -7.07
N ILE A 53 -0.84 -16.46 -8.13
CA ILE A 53 0.22 -15.91 -8.98
C ILE A 53 -0.22 -14.57 -9.58
N TYR A 54 -1.45 -14.48 -10.08
CA TYR A 54 -1.92 -13.26 -10.73
C TYR A 54 -2.35 -12.17 -9.75
N LEU A 55 -2.77 -12.52 -8.52
CA LEU A 55 -2.90 -11.56 -7.42
C LEU A 55 -1.55 -10.92 -7.09
N GLU A 56 -0.47 -11.71 -7.08
CA GLU A 56 0.89 -11.22 -6.87
C GLU A 56 1.40 -10.38 -8.05
N GLN A 57 1.06 -10.74 -9.29
CA GLN A 57 1.36 -9.89 -10.45
C GLN A 57 0.58 -8.58 -10.42
N LEU A 58 -0.71 -8.61 -10.06
CA LEU A 58 -1.57 -7.44 -9.84
C LEU A 58 -1.06 -6.51 -8.74
N ARG A 59 -0.40 -7.08 -7.73
CA ARG A 59 0.26 -6.32 -6.66
C ARG A 59 1.40 -5.46 -7.21
N ARG A 60 2.16 -5.99 -8.18
CA ARG A 60 3.30 -5.29 -8.82
C ARG A 60 2.86 -4.39 -9.97
N ASN A 61 1.90 -4.83 -10.76
CA ASN A 61 1.31 -4.09 -11.87
C ASN A 61 -0.16 -3.80 -11.57
N LYS A 62 -0.42 -2.62 -11.01
CA LYS A 62 -1.76 -2.16 -10.58
C LYS A 62 -2.72 -1.87 -11.75
N SER A 63 -2.24 -1.97 -12.99
CA SER A 63 -3.03 -1.85 -14.21
C SER A 63 -3.23 -3.18 -14.94
N LEU A 64 -2.76 -4.30 -14.39
CA LEU A 64 -2.91 -5.62 -15.01
C LEU A 64 -4.39 -5.99 -15.14
N THR A 65 -4.88 -6.10 -16.37
CA THR A 65 -6.25 -6.48 -16.70
C THR A 65 -6.26 -7.23 -18.02
N GLY A 66 -7.28 -8.03 -18.29
CA GLY A 66 -7.44 -8.79 -19.53
C GLY A 66 -7.22 -10.28 -19.38
N ASN A 67 -7.04 -10.96 -20.52
CA ASN A 67 -6.88 -12.41 -20.61
C ASN A 67 -5.41 -12.79 -20.78
N PHE A 68 -4.99 -13.84 -20.08
CA PHE A 68 -3.66 -14.41 -20.11
C PHE A 68 -3.80 -15.91 -20.28
N ASN A 69 -3.49 -16.41 -21.47
CA ASN A 69 -3.76 -17.80 -21.84
C ASN A 69 -2.48 -18.63 -21.85
N ASP A 70 -2.65 -19.95 -21.86
CA ASP A 70 -1.59 -20.94 -22.10
C ASP A 70 -0.48 -20.92 -21.02
N ASN A 71 -0.81 -20.51 -19.78
CA ASN A 71 0.16 -20.50 -18.68
C ASN A 71 0.40 -21.94 -18.19
N GLN A 72 1.65 -22.32 -18.01
CA GLN A 72 2.02 -23.69 -17.59
C GLN A 72 2.24 -23.77 -16.08
N LEU A 73 1.68 -24.79 -15.43
CA LEU A 73 1.97 -25.09 -14.02
C LEU A 73 1.73 -26.57 -13.69
N PHE A 74 2.65 -27.18 -12.95
CA PHE A 74 2.58 -28.59 -12.51
C PHE A 74 2.31 -29.61 -13.63
N GLY A 75 2.72 -29.30 -14.87
CA GLY A 75 2.51 -30.17 -16.03
C GLY A 75 1.09 -30.09 -16.63
N GLY A 76 0.27 -29.13 -16.19
CA GLY A 76 -0.96 -28.72 -16.88
C GLY A 76 -0.91 -27.25 -17.26
N GLU A 77 -2.05 -26.74 -17.73
CA GLU A 77 -2.19 -25.39 -18.25
C GLU A 77 -3.31 -24.64 -17.52
N TYR A 78 -3.24 -23.32 -17.50
CA TYR A 78 -4.33 -22.49 -17.00
C TYR A 78 -4.41 -21.14 -17.72
N ASP A 79 -5.64 -20.66 -17.84
CA ASP A 79 -5.97 -19.35 -18.38
C ASP A 79 -6.49 -18.44 -17.27
N ILE A 80 -6.04 -17.19 -17.26
CA ILE A 80 -6.49 -16.18 -16.31
C ILE A 80 -7.22 -15.06 -17.04
N ASN A 81 -8.36 -14.65 -16.51
CA ASN A 81 -9.03 -13.42 -16.88
C ASN A 81 -9.15 -12.50 -15.66
N ILE A 82 -8.63 -11.28 -15.76
CA ILE A 82 -8.78 -10.23 -14.74
C ILE A 82 -9.67 -9.13 -15.30
N SER A 83 -10.78 -8.87 -14.62
CA SER A 83 -11.76 -7.86 -15.04
C SER A 83 -12.37 -7.11 -13.85
N GLY A 84 -13.12 -6.04 -14.13
CA GLY A 84 -13.79 -5.23 -13.12
C GLY A 84 -12.95 -4.06 -12.59
N PRO A 85 -13.59 -3.13 -11.85
CA PRO A 85 -12.89 -2.00 -11.23
C PRO A 85 -12.11 -2.43 -9.98
N ASP A 86 -11.18 -1.59 -9.50
CA ASP A 86 -10.39 -1.87 -8.28
C ASP A 86 -11.27 -2.15 -7.03
N SER A 87 -12.51 -1.62 -6.98
CA SER A 87 -13.46 -1.88 -5.89
C SER A 87 -14.13 -3.26 -5.94
N ALA A 88 -14.09 -3.94 -7.09
CA ALA A 88 -14.72 -5.24 -7.34
C ALA A 88 -14.01 -5.96 -8.50
N LEU A 89 -12.76 -6.36 -8.26
CA LEU A 89 -11.95 -7.13 -9.20
C LEU A 89 -12.44 -8.58 -9.23
N ILE A 90 -12.55 -9.13 -10.42
CA ILE A 90 -12.92 -10.52 -10.67
C ILE A 90 -11.74 -11.19 -11.38
N ILE A 91 -11.19 -12.22 -10.74
CA ILE A 91 -10.10 -13.03 -11.26
C ILE A 91 -10.66 -14.43 -11.50
N THR A 92 -10.72 -14.85 -12.76
CA THR A 92 -11.17 -16.19 -13.14
C THR A 92 -9.97 -16.98 -13.63
N SER A 93 -9.78 -18.17 -13.06
CA SER A 93 -8.73 -19.11 -13.45
C SER A 93 -9.37 -20.40 -13.94
N VAL A 94 -9.08 -20.78 -15.18
CA VAL A 94 -9.55 -22.04 -15.78
C VAL A 94 -8.33 -22.92 -16.03
N ALA A 95 -8.19 -24.00 -15.27
CA ALA A 95 -7.10 -24.95 -15.43
C ALA A 95 -7.53 -26.17 -16.23
N ASP A 96 -6.59 -26.75 -16.97
CA ASP A 96 -6.70 -28.05 -17.63
C ASP A 96 -5.51 -28.94 -17.23
N PHE A 97 -5.79 -30.10 -16.67
CA PHE A 97 -4.81 -31.13 -16.40
C PHE A 97 -5.24 -32.45 -17.03
N GLN A 98 -4.56 -32.84 -18.11
CA GLN A 98 -4.83 -34.06 -18.87
C GLN A 98 -6.31 -34.19 -19.31
N GLY A 99 -6.92 -33.08 -19.73
CA GLY A 99 -8.31 -33.02 -20.20
C GLY A 99 -9.36 -32.81 -19.10
N VAL A 100 -8.95 -32.79 -17.82
CA VAL A 100 -9.83 -32.44 -16.70
C VAL A 100 -9.73 -30.96 -16.42
N LYS A 101 -10.86 -30.25 -16.55
CA LYS A 101 -10.94 -28.82 -16.29
C LYS A 101 -11.47 -28.48 -14.90
N HIS A 102 -10.95 -27.41 -14.31
CA HIS A 102 -11.48 -26.80 -13.09
C HIS A 102 -11.47 -25.28 -13.23
N THR A 103 -12.45 -24.60 -12.61
CA THR A 103 -12.57 -23.15 -12.68
C THR A 103 -12.67 -22.57 -11.28
N THR A 104 -11.76 -21.67 -10.97
CA THR A 104 -11.76 -20.90 -9.73
C THR A 104 -12.10 -19.45 -10.06
N ILE A 105 -13.04 -18.84 -9.33
CA ILE A 105 -13.41 -17.43 -9.47
C ILE A 105 -13.22 -16.74 -8.13
N VAL A 106 -12.45 -15.66 -8.15
CA VAL A 106 -12.13 -14.87 -6.96
C VAL A 106 -12.58 -13.43 -7.16
N ASN A 107 -13.45 -12.99 -6.26
CA ASN A 107 -13.85 -11.59 -6.15
C ASN A 107 -12.98 -10.92 -5.09
N ALA A 108 -12.16 -9.97 -5.52
CA ALA A 108 -11.28 -9.19 -4.67
C ALA A 108 -11.63 -7.71 -4.74
N ARG A 109 -11.25 -6.95 -3.72
CA ARG A 109 -11.24 -5.48 -3.77
C ARG A 109 -9.87 -4.97 -3.34
N ARG A 110 -9.37 -3.93 -3.99
CA ARG A 110 -8.14 -3.25 -3.58
C ARG A 110 -8.43 -2.42 -2.34
N ASP A 111 -7.72 -2.68 -1.25
CA ASP A 111 -7.94 -1.95 0.00
C ASP A 111 -7.21 -0.62 -0.04
N MET A 112 -7.84 0.46 0.41
CA MET A 112 -7.22 1.79 0.36
C MET A 112 -6.10 1.88 1.39
N LEU A 113 -5.00 2.57 1.03
CA LEU A 113 -4.00 2.93 2.02
C LEU A 113 -4.60 3.95 3.01
N PRO A 114 -4.32 3.83 4.32
CA PRO A 114 -4.76 4.81 5.29
C PRO A 114 -4.17 6.18 4.92
N PHE A 115 -5.05 7.17 4.80
CA PHE A 115 -4.69 8.55 4.45
C PHE A 115 -5.13 9.46 5.60
N PRO A 116 -4.19 9.95 6.44
CA PRO A 116 -4.56 10.66 7.65
C PRO A 116 -5.14 12.04 7.33
N SER A 117 -6.08 12.50 8.16
CA SER A 117 -6.55 13.87 8.12
C SER A 117 -5.52 14.80 8.76
N LEU A 118 -5.25 15.93 8.12
CA LEU A 118 -4.30 16.92 8.60
C LEU A 118 -5.02 17.96 9.48
N PRO A 119 -4.57 18.20 10.72
CA PRO A 119 -5.13 19.25 11.56
C PRO A 119 -4.59 20.65 11.23
N GLY A 120 -3.50 20.74 10.45
CA GLY A 120 -2.89 21.96 9.94
C GLY A 120 -2.00 21.67 8.73
N ALA A 121 -1.46 22.70 8.07
CA ALA A 121 -0.57 22.50 6.92
C ALA A 121 0.69 21.71 7.33
N MET A 122 1.25 22.05 8.48
CA MET A 122 2.25 21.28 9.18
C MET A 122 1.69 20.81 10.52
N TYR A 123 1.86 19.53 10.85
CA TYR A 123 1.49 18.98 12.14
C TYR A 123 2.71 18.37 12.82
N VAL A 124 3.00 18.83 14.05
CA VAL A 124 4.11 18.31 14.85
C VAL A 124 3.53 17.63 16.08
N THR A 125 3.68 16.30 16.13
CA THR A 125 3.13 15.45 17.18
C THR A 125 4.26 14.82 17.98
N THR A 126 4.42 15.29 19.22
CA THR A 126 5.54 14.94 20.09
C THR A 126 5.20 15.15 21.56
N ASN A 127 6.00 14.51 22.44
CA ASN A 127 5.94 14.81 23.87
C ASN A 127 6.63 16.16 24.19
N ALA A 128 7.70 16.48 23.47
CA ALA A 128 8.42 17.75 23.61
C ALA A 128 9.18 18.16 22.35
N ILE A 129 9.08 19.43 21.99
CA ILE A 129 10.00 20.06 21.05
C ILE A 129 11.24 20.56 21.80
N THR A 130 12.40 19.93 21.54
CA THR A 130 13.65 20.22 22.26
C THR A 130 14.52 21.28 21.58
N TYR A 131 14.29 21.52 20.29
CA TYR A 131 14.98 22.57 19.53
C TYR A 131 14.07 23.17 18.45
N VAL A 132 14.00 24.50 18.40
CA VAL A 132 13.33 25.23 17.32
C VAL A 132 14.26 26.32 16.81
N LYS A 133 14.50 26.31 15.50
CA LYS A 133 15.15 27.39 14.77
C LYS A 133 14.38 27.64 13.48
N MET A 134 13.72 28.79 13.40
CA MET A 134 12.93 29.20 12.24
C MET A 134 13.28 30.65 11.94
N ASN A 135 14.37 30.86 11.19
CA ASN A 135 14.93 32.18 10.94
C ASN A 135 15.32 32.42 9.47
N GLY A 136 15.05 31.45 8.58
CA GLY A 136 15.20 31.62 7.13
C GLY A 136 13.95 32.25 6.49
N ASN A 137 13.96 32.38 5.16
CA ASN A 137 12.74 32.68 4.42
C ASN A 137 11.95 31.37 4.27
N PHE A 138 10.72 31.32 4.75
CA PHE A 138 9.86 30.16 4.55
C PHE A 138 8.40 30.59 4.55
N SER A 139 7.51 29.69 4.16
CA SER A 139 6.08 29.94 4.28
C SER A 139 5.32 28.66 4.59
N VAL A 140 4.58 28.66 5.69
CA VAL A 140 3.64 27.60 6.06
C VAL A 140 2.24 28.20 6.10
N SER A 141 1.33 27.70 5.28
CA SER A 141 -0.03 28.25 5.18
C SER A 141 -1.08 27.18 5.34
N GLY A 142 -1.94 27.34 6.35
CA GLY A 142 -3.13 26.52 6.57
C GLY A 142 -4.36 26.94 5.74
N TYR A 143 -4.28 28.04 4.97
CA TYR A 143 -5.28 28.31 3.94
C TYR A 143 -5.17 27.31 2.80
N ASP A 144 -6.30 27.04 2.14
CA ASP A 144 -6.35 26.10 1.03
C ASP A 144 -5.67 26.67 -0.22
N HIS A 145 -4.78 25.88 -0.82
CA HIS A 145 -4.07 26.21 -2.05
C HIS A 145 -4.33 25.15 -3.12
N ASP A 146 -4.32 25.55 -4.38
CA ASP A 146 -4.32 24.62 -5.51
C ASP A 146 -2.95 23.89 -5.63
N ILE A 147 -2.87 22.94 -6.57
CA ILE A 147 -1.64 22.20 -6.87
C ILE A 147 -0.47 23.06 -7.39
N ASN A 148 -0.71 24.33 -7.75
CA ASN A 148 0.30 25.28 -8.21
C ASN A 148 0.73 26.25 -7.10
N GLY A 149 0.06 26.22 -5.95
CA GLY A 149 0.31 27.11 -4.83
C GLY A 149 -0.42 28.45 -4.89
N ASN A 150 -1.50 28.55 -5.66
CA ASN A 150 -2.41 29.70 -5.61
C ASN A 150 -3.46 29.50 -4.52
N LEU A 151 -3.80 30.58 -3.82
CA LEU A 151 -4.85 30.56 -2.81
C LEU A 151 -6.21 30.27 -3.45
N VAL A 152 -6.97 29.32 -2.89
CA VAL A 152 -8.31 28.96 -3.33
C VAL A 152 -9.31 29.04 -2.17
N ALA A 153 -10.60 29.05 -2.50
CA ALA A 153 -11.65 29.02 -1.49
C ALA A 153 -11.65 27.66 -0.78
N GLY A 154 -11.53 27.67 0.54
CA GLY A 154 -11.56 26.47 1.38
C GLY A 154 -11.67 26.81 2.86
N THR A 155 -11.88 25.79 3.69
CA THR A 155 -11.93 25.97 5.15
C THR A 155 -10.50 26.14 5.67
N PRO A 156 -10.13 27.29 6.26
CA PRO A 156 -8.79 27.51 6.73
C PRO A 156 -8.47 26.61 7.94
N LEU A 157 -7.33 25.94 7.86
CA LEU A 157 -6.70 25.26 8.98
C LEU A 157 -5.60 26.14 9.59
N PRO A 158 -5.13 25.82 10.80
CA PRO A 158 -3.88 26.37 11.31
C PRO A 158 -2.70 26.11 10.37
N GLY A 159 -1.75 27.05 10.28
CA GLY A 159 -0.50 26.84 9.57
C GLY A 159 0.31 25.70 10.20
N ILE A 160 0.60 25.82 11.50
CA ILE A 160 1.23 24.76 12.28
C ILE A 160 0.26 24.29 13.37
N SER A 161 0.10 22.97 13.49
CA SER A 161 -0.60 22.34 14.62
C SER A 161 0.39 21.56 15.48
N VAL A 162 0.16 21.53 16.79
CA VAL A 162 0.97 20.80 17.78
C VAL A 162 0.11 20.12 18.83
N ASP A 163 0.65 19.15 19.57
CA ASP A 163 -0.11 18.37 20.57
C ASP A 163 -0.37 19.11 21.88
N ASN A 164 0.54 20.00 22.28
CA ASN A 164 0.45 20.64 23.59
C ASN A 164 0.78 22.14 23.53
N LYS A 165 0.42 22.84 24.61
CA LYS A 165 0.57 24.29 24.70
C LYS A 165 2.04 24.72 24.86
N ALA A 166 2.88 23.89 25.47
CA ALA A 166 4.30 24.19 25.66
C ALA A 166 5.02 24.28 24.31
N ASP A 167 4.80 23.29 23.44
CA ASP A 167 5.31 23.24 22.06
C ASP A 167 4.81 24.43 21.23
N SER A 168 3.52 24.77 21.37
CA SER A 168 2.96 25.93 20.67
C SER A 168 3.66 27.23 21.09
N SER A 169 4.03 27.34 22.38
CA SER A 169 4.71 28.51 22.92
C SER A 169 6.17 28.55 22.48
N ALA A 170 6.86 27.40 22.44
CA ALA A 170 8.23 27.28 21.97
C ALA A 170 8.36 27.79 20.52
N ILE A 171 7.48 27.36 19.61
CA ILE A 171 7.48 27.82 18.22
C ILE A 171 7.12 29.30 18.13
N ARG A 172 6.06 29.75 18.84
CA ARG A 172 5.65 31.16 18.85
C ARG A 172 6.76 32.10 19.31
N ASN A 173 7.55 31.70 20.32
CA ASN A 173 8.65 32.50 20.86
C ASN A 173 9.78 32.71 19.84
N VAL A 174 10.01 31.75 18.94
CA VAL A 174 10.98 31.88 17.86
C VAL A 174 10.43 32.78 16.74
N LEU A 175 9.16 32.61 16.36
CA LEU A 175 8.56 33.34 15.24
C LEU A 175 8.16 34.79 15.54
N LYS A 176 7.93 35.15 16.82
CA LYS A 176 7.70 36.54 17.29
C LYS A 176 6.68 37.36 16.48
N GLY A 177 5.60 36.73 16.00
CA GLY A 177 4.58 37.43 15.19
C GLY A 177 4.77 37.35 13.67
N SER A 178 5.73 36.55 13.18
CA SER A 178 5.98 36.38 11.75
C SER A 178 4.70 36.01 10.97
N ALA A 179 4.58 36.61 9.78
CA ALA A 179 3.54 36.30 8.80
C ALA A 179 3.88 35.07 7.94
N ASP A 180 5.07 34.48 8.11
CA ASP A 180 5.52 33.29 7.40
C ASP A 180 4.70 32.05 7.76
N VAL A 181 4.05 32.06 8.93
CA VAL A 181 3.08 31.03 9.33
C VAL A 181 1.69 31.65 9.39
N ASP A 182 0.86 31.35 8.39
CA ASP A 182 -0.49 31.90 8.25
C ASP A 182 -1.56 30.80 8.17
N GLY A 183 -2.81 31.19 8.38
CA GLY A 183 -3.95 30.30 8.46
C GLY A 183 -4.89 30.71 9.60
N LYS A 184 -5.63 29.74 10.13
CA LYS A 184 -6.57 29.96 11.22
C LYS A 184 -5.83 30.34 12.53
N GLY A 185 -6.31 31.34 13.26
CA GLY A 185 -5.85 31.61 14.63
C GLY A 185 -4.76 32.68 14.80
N GLY A 186 -4.70 33.67 13.89
CA GLY A 186 -3.82 34.84 14.00
C GLY A 186 -2.38 34.57 13.58
N LYS A 187 -1.50 35.57 13.70
CA LYS A 187 -0.09 35.47 13.27
C LYS A 187 0.87 35.37 14.46
N PRO A 188 1.79 34.39 14.51
CA PRO A 188 1.85 33.21 13.65
C PRO A 188 0.66 32.27 13.91
N SER A 189 0.19 31.59 12.86
CA SER A 189 -0.95 30.66 12.92
C SER A 189 -0.52 29.31 13.48
N ILE A 190 -0.65 29.18 14.80
CA ILE A 190 -0.24 27.97 15.55
C ILE A 190 -1.38 27.52 16.46
N TRP A 191 -1.81 26.27 16.34
CA TRP A 191 -2.93 25.76 17.16
C TRP A 191 -2.54 24.47 17.88
N THR A 192 -3.03 24.30 19.11
CA THR A 192 -2.92 23.04 19.84
C THR A 192 -4.09 22.11 19.52
N THR A 193 -3.82 21.03 18.81
CA THR A 193 -4.79 19.99 18.48
C THR A 193 -4.42 18.72 19.23
N ASN A 194 -5.34 17.79 19.40
CA ASN A 194 -4.99 16.45 19.83
C ASN A 194 -5.42 15.47 18.73
N ASN A 195 -4.46 14.70 18.21
CA ASN A 195 -4.73 13.67 17.22
C ASN A 195 -4.15 12.34 17.71
N ASN A 196 -5.02 11.38 18.05
CA ASN A 196 -4.61 10.09 18.60
C ASN A 196 -4.24 9.08 17.48
N ILE A 197 -3.59 9.54 16.41
CA ILE A 197 -3.13 8.64 15.33
C ILE A 197 -1.89 7.89 15.82
N ASP A 198 -1.94 6.57 15.69
CA ASP A 198 -0.77 5.72 15.83
C ASP A 198 0.08 5.81 14.55
N TRP A 199 1.13 6.63 14.61
CA TRP A 199 2.03 6.88 13.48
C TRP A 199 2.90 5.68 13.14
N GLU A 200 3.20 4.81 14.12
CA GLU A 200 3.92 3.57 13.89
C GLU A 200 3.06 2.62 13.07
N ALA A 201 1.80 2.41 13.49
CA ALA A 201 0.84 1.60 12.75
C ALA A 201 0.61 2.15 11.34
N LEU A 202 0.46 3.47 11.20
CA LEU A 202 0.32 4.12 9.88
C LEU A 202 1.55 3.88 9.00
N ALA A 203 2.75 4.06 9.53
CA ALA A 203 3.99 3.83 8.79
C ALA A 203 4.09 2.38 8.32
N ASN A 204 3.82 1.42 9.21
CA ASN A 204 3.79 -0.01 8.89
C ASN A 204 2.78 -0.33 7.79
N GLU A 205 1.59 0.28 7.83
CA GLU A 205 0.59 0.09 6.79
C GLU A 205 1.02 0.65 5.42
N VAL A 206 1.75 1.77 5.40
CA VAL A 206 2.32 2.32 4.17
C VAL A 206 3.46 1.44 3.65
N ILE A 207 4.28 0.83 4.52
CA ILE A 207 5.33 -0.11 4.10
C ILE A 207 4.74 -1.24 3.26
N TYR A 208 3.68 -1.89 3.74
CA TYR A 208 3.04 -3.02 3.04
C TYR A 208 2.37 -2.62 1.72
N GLY A 209 1.94 -1.37 1.57
CA GLY A 209 1.33 -0.86 0.35
C GLY A 209 2.23 -0.02 -0.54
N SER A 210 3.52 0.14 -0.19
CA SER A 210 4.44 1.03 -0.88
C SER A 210 4.73 0.58 -2.32
N ASP A 211 4.80 1.55 -3.23
CA ASP A 211 5.27 1.41 -4.61
C ASP A 211 6.79 1.53 -4.72
N ILE A 212 7.36 2.37 -3.87
CA ILE A 212 8.77 2.74 -3.88
C ILE A 212 9.31 2.60 -2.47
N THR A 213 10.39 1.82 -2.33
CA THR A 213 11.16 1.72 -1.09
C THR A 213 12.56 2.27 -1.32
N ILE A 214 12.98 3.18 -0.45
CA ILE A 214 14.29 3.83 -0.48
C ILE A 214 14.99 3.52 0.84
N ASN A 215 16.20 2.97 0.79
CA ASN A 215 16.98 2.64 1.99
C ASN A 215 18.15 3.60 2.20
N SER A 216 18.47 4.43 1.20
CA SER A 216 19.53 5.42 1.30
C SER A 216 19.28 6.65 0.42
N SER A 217 19.92 7.77 0.77
CA SER A 217 19.89 8.99 -0.06
C SER A 217 20.48 8.77 -1.46
N ASN A 218 21.32 7.76 -1.66
CA ASN A 218 21.86 7.44 -2.98
C ASN A 218 20.81 6.78 -3.89
N ASP A 219 19.84 6.06 -3.32
CA ASP A 219 18.80 5.37 -4.10
C ASP A 219 17.86 6.37 -4.77
N LEU A 220 17.74 7.59 -4.23
CA LEU A 220 16.96 8.68 -4.83
C LEU A 220 17.36 8.97 -6.29
N LYS A 221 18.62 8.72 -6.66
CA LYS A 221 19.14 8.93 -8.03
C LYS A 221 18.54 7.95 -9.05
N ASN A 222 17.99 6.83 -8.58
CA ASN A 222 17.37 5.82 -9.44
C ASN A 222 15.94 6.20 -9.85
N TYR A 223 15.40 7.30 -9.30
CA TYR A 223 14.03 7.72 -9.53
C TYR A 223 13.99 9.11 -10.14
N ALA A 224 13.30 9.24 -11.28
CA ALA A 224 13.03 10.55 -11.88
C ALA A 224 12.00 11.36 -11.06
N ASN A 225 11.04 10.67 -10.45
CA ASN A 225 10.04 11.22 -9.52
C ASN A 225 9.53 10.14 -8.56
N LEU A 226 8.91 10.57 -7.46
CA LEU A 226 8.27 9.73 -6.45
C LEU A 226 6.74 9.64 -6.66
N GLY A 227 6.29 9.63 -7.92
CA GLY A 227 4.89 9.71 -8.32
C GLY A 227 4.56 10.98 -9.09
N THR A 228 3.44 10.95 -9.82
CA THR A 228 2.93 12.10 -10.58
C THR A 228 1.48 12.38 -10.19
N LEU A 229 0.94 13.54 -10.56
CA LEU A 229 -0.46 13.88 -10.25
C LEU A 229 -1.43 12.82 -10.80
N SER A 230 -1.18 12.31 -12.01
CA SER A 230 -2.03 11.29 -12.65
C SER A 230 -1.82 9.87 -12.10
N VAL A 231 -0.62 9.57 -11.58
CA VAL A 231 -0.27 8.27 -11.00
C VAL A 231 0.49 8.52 -9.69
N PRO A 232 -0.22 8.92 -8.61
CA PRO A 232 0.41 9.12 -7.31
C PRO A 232 0.90 7.77 -6.76
N LYS A 233 1.98 7.82 -5.97
CA LYS A 233 2.64 6.62 -5.43
C LYS A 233 2.78 6.69 -3.93
N ALA A 234 2.77 5.52 -3.29
CA ALA A 234 3.13 5.38 -1.89
C ALA A 234 4.64 5.15 -1.81
N THR A 235 5.38 6.11 -1.26
CA THR A 235 6.82 6.02 -1.11
C THR A 235 7.17 5.84 0.36
N PHE A 236 7.94 4.80 0.66
CA PHE A 236 8.50 4.56 1.97
C PHE A 236 10.01 4.75 1.94
N ILE A 237 10.54 5.49 2.90
CA ILE A 237 11.96 5.69 3.12
C ILE A 237 12.33 5.10 4.47
N ASN A 238 13.22 4.10 4.43
CA ASN A 238 13.70 3.42 5.62
C ASN A 238 15.01 4.05 6.09
N GLY A 239 14.94 4.87 7.13
CA GLY A 239 16.08 5.60 7.68
C GLY A 239 16.15 7.06 7.27
N ASN A 240 17.27 7.67 7.61
CA ASN A 240 17.50 9.10 7.43
C ASN A 240 17.70 9.46 5.95
N ILE A 241 17.13 10.59 5.53
CA ILE A 241 17.13 10.99 4.12
C ILE A 241 17.54 12.44 3.91
N GLN A 242 18.37 12.67 2.89
CA GLN A 242 18.73 13.99 2.40
C GLN A 242 18.21 14.20 0.97
N LEU A 243 17.23 15.09 0.83
CA LEU A 243 16.65 15.52 -0.43
C LEU A 243 17.44 16.73 -0.96
N ASN A 244 18.58 16.43 -1.60
CA ASN A 244 19.52 17.43 -2.12
C ASN A 244 19.32 17.76 -3.61
N SER A 245 18.60 16.93 -4.36
CA SER A 245 18.37 17.08 -5.81
C SER A 245 17.00 17.70 -6.14
N ASN A 246 16.80 18.07 -7.41
CA ASN A 246 15.50 18.46 -7.94
C ASN A 246 14.61 17.21 -8.10
N LEU A 247 14.02 16.75 -7.00
CA LEU A 247 13.13 15.60 -7.00
C LEU A 247 11.68 16.08 -6.83
N SER A 248 10.78 15.50 -7.63
CA SER A 248 9.34 15.75 -7.51
C SER A 248 8.60 14.47 -7.16
N GLY A 249 7.40 14.59 -6.60
CA GLY A 249 6.56 13.43 -6.29
C GLY A 249 5.10 13.80 -6.03
N ALA A 250 4.25 12.79 -6.03
CA ALA A 250 2.85 12.94 -5.65
C ALA A 250 2.34 11.67 -4.97
N GLY A 251 1.50 11.81 -3.94
CA GLY A 251 0.93 10.69 -3.18
C GLY A 251 1.19 10.78 -1.68
N ILE A 252 1.65 9.67 -1.10
CA ILE A 252 2.04 9.58 0.31
C ILE A 252 3.53 9.28 0.36
N LEU A 253 4.28 10.13 1.06
CA LEU A 253 5.70 9.90 1.37
C LEU A 253 5.86 9.69 2.87
N VAL A 254 6.27 8.50 3.30
CA VAL A 254 6.61 8.20 4.68
C VAL A 254 8.12 8.05 4.79
N VAL A 255 8.72 8.78 5.73
CA VAL A 255 10.15 8.69 6.08
C VAL A 255 10.23 8.18 7.51
N ASN A 256 10.72 6.96 7.70
CA ASN A 256 11.05 6.42 9.01
C ASN A 256 12.48 6.86 9.39
N GLY A 257 12.64 8.13 9.77
CA GLY A 257 13.94 8.71 10.02
C GLY A 257 13.93 10.24 10.02
N ASP A 258 15.12 10.80 10.21
CA ASP A 258 15.38 12.22 10.09
C ASP A 258 15.26 12.66 8.62
N ILE A 259 14.64 13.82 8.39
CA ILE A 259 14.45 14.37 7.04
C ILE A 259 15.20 15.68 6.89
N GLN A 260 16.01 15.76 5.84
CA GLN A 260 16.71 16.97 5.45
C GLN A 260 16.38 17.34 4.01
N ILE A 261 15.85 18.54 3.79
CA ILE A 261 15.56 19.09 2.47
C ILE A 261 16.50 20.26 2.23
N ASN A 262 17.53 20.07 1.42
CA ASN A 262 18.47 21.14 1.03
C ASN A 262 18.29 21.58 -0.43
N GLY A 263 17.72 20.73 -1.28
CA GLY A 263 17.50 21.00 -2.71
C GLY A 263 16.13 21.60 -3.04
N SER A 264 15.75 21.53 -4.32
CA SER A 264 14.40 21.91 -4.79
C SER A 264 13.50 20.68 -4.87
N PHE A 265 13.06 20.20 -3.72
CA PHE A 265 12.09 19.12 -3.62
C PHE A 265 10.67 19.66 -3.84
N SER A 266 9.81 18.97 -4.60
CA SER A 266 8.41 19.37 -4.76
C SER A 266 7.46 18.19 -4.61
N TYR A 267 6.54 18.25 -3.66
CA TYR A 267 5.64 17.14 -3.37
C TYR A 267 4.17 17.57 -3.36
N LEU A 268 3.32 16.79 -4.05
CA LEU A 268 1.87 16.97 -4.12
C LEU A 268 1.18 15.85 -3.34
N GLY A 269 0.69 16.14 -2.14
CA GLY A 269 0.07 15.17 -1.24
C GLY A 269 0.61 15.32 0.16
N ILE A 270 0.89 14.20 0.82
CA ILE A 270 1.27 14.19 2.24
C ILE A 270 2.68 13.66 2.44
N VAL A 271 3.46 14.38 3.25
CA VAL A 271 4.78 13.96 3.71
C VAL A 271 4.70 13.67 5.20
N ILE A 272 5.06 12.47 5.62
CA ILE A 272 5.06 12.02 7.01
C ILE A 272 6.50 11.66 7.36
N ALA A 273 7.13 12.47 8.20
CA ALA A 273 8.41 12.14 8.80
C ALA A 273 8.14 11.59 10.20
N TYR A 274 8.54 10.35 10.44
CA TYR A 274 8.25 9.60 11.66
C TYR A 274 9.53 8.98 12.22
N LYS A 275 9.68 9.00 13.54
CA LYS A 275 10.72 8.25 14.27
C LYS A 275 10.31 8.09 15.73
N ASP A 276 10.33 6.87 16.27
CA ASP A 276 9.86 6.57 17.64
C ASP A 276 10.53 7.44 18.72
N THR A 277 11.79 7.82 18.49
CA THR A 277 12.64 8.54 19.44
C THR A 277 12.68 10.03 19.12
N LYS A 278 13.85 10.53 18.73
CA LYS A 278 14.08 11.93 18.41
C LYS A 278 14.12 12.11 16.90
N ILE A 279 13.19 12.89 16.37
CA ILE A 279 13.15 13.27 14.96
C ILE A 279 13.80 14.63 14.75
N THR A 280 14.71 14.70 13.79
CA THR A 280 15.30 15.96 13.33
C THR A 280 14.81 16.29 11.93
N THR A 281 14.27 17.49 11.78
CA THR A 281 13.82 18.01 10.49
C THR A 281 14.62 19.26 10.12
N GLN A 282 15.25 19.22 8.96
CA GLN A 282 16.08 20.31 8.46
C GLN A 282 15.57 20.74 7.08
N LEU A 283 14.78 21.80 7.03
CA LEU A 283 14.11 22.29 5.83
C LEU A 283 14.85 23.52 5.29
N ASN A 284 16.09 23.29 4.86
CA ASN A 284 17.07 24.34 4.53
C ASN A 284 17.17 24.69 3.03
N GLY A 285 16.30 24.12 2.20
CA GLY A 285 16.30 24.26 0.74
C GLY A 285 15.13 25.07 0.19
N ASN A 286 14.82 24.87 -1.09
CA ASN A 286 13.66 25.46 -1.77
C ASN A 286 12.52 24.43 -1.90
N GLY A 287 12.38 23.58 -0.88
CA GLY A 287 11.37 22.54 -0.85
C GLY A 287 9.95 23.10 -0.88
N LYS A 288 9.05 22.45 -1.62
CA LYS A 288 7.63 22.80 -1.73
C LYS A 288 6.79 21.57 -1.43
N VAL A 289 5.89 21.68 -0.46
CA VAL A 289 4.91 20.65 -0.15
C VAL A 289 3.53 21.27 -0.27
N TYR A 290 2.72 20.75 -1.21
CA TYR A 290 1.33 21.13 -1.37
C TYR A 290 0.46 19.95 -0.94
N GLY A 291 -0.32 20.13 0.13
CA GLY A 291 -1.14 19.12 0.77
C GLY A 291 -0.92 19.16 2.28
N GLY A 292 0.19 18.61 2.76
CA GLY A 292 0.68 18.89 4.11
C GLY A 292 1.83 18.01 4.57
N MET A 293 2.38 18.37 5.73
CA MET A 293 3.52 17.69 6.33
C MET A 293 3.23 17.31 7.79
N ILE A 294 3.59 16.09 8.17
CA ILE A 294 3.51 15.59 9.54
C ILE A 294 4.92 15.25 10.01
N ILE A 295 5.22 15.65 11.25
CA ILE A 295 6.47 15.37 11.94
C ILE A 295 6.09 14.70 13.25
N ALA A 296 6.42 13.42 13.39
CA ALA A 296 6.01 12.58 14.50
C ALA A 296 7.21 11.91 15.18
N GLY A 297 7.28 12.03 16.50
CA GLY A 297 8.28 11.34 17.33
C GLY A 297 8.14 11.67 18.80
N SER A 298 8.89 10.99 19.68
CA SER A 298 8.86 11.32 21.11
C SER A 298 9.40 12.74 21.38
N GLU A 299 10.47 13.11 20.67
CA GLU A 299 11.05 14.46 20.69
C GLU A 299 11.24 15.00 19.27
N ALA A 300 11.09 16.31 19.05
CA ALA A 300 11.42 16.94 17.77
C ALA A 300 12.46 18.07 17.87
N ASN A 301 13.36 18.06 16.88
CA ASN A 301 14.16 19.20 16.48
C ASN A 301 13.62 19.76 15.16
N LEU A 302 13.20 21.02 15.18
CA LEU A 302 12.68 21.73 14.01
C LEU A 302 13.68 22.81 13.57
N GLU A 303 14.26 22.65 12.39
CA GLU A 303 15.17 23.64 11.81
C GLU A 303 14.73 24.06 10.41
N ILE A 304 14.46 25.35 10.25
CA ILE A 304 14.17 26.05 8.99
C ILE A 304 15.04 27.31 9.01
N SER A 305 16.28 27.22 8.53
CA SER A 305 17.25 28.31 8.72
C SER A 305 17.79 28.92 7.44
N ASN A 306 17.90 28.14 6.37
CA ASN A 306 18.40 28.59 5.08
C ASN A 306 17.38 28.21 3.98
N GLY A 307 17.29 28.93 2.86
CA GLY A 307 16.37 28.56 1.76
C GLY A 307 15.02 29.28 1.76
N ASN A 308 14.06 28.77 0.98
CA ASN A 308 12.71 29.31 0.75
C ASN A 308 11.67 28.19 0.84
N PHE A 309 11.69 27.41 1.91
CA PHE A 309 10.79 26.27 2.08
C PHE A 309 9.32 26.69 2.12
N LYS A 310 8.44 25.93 1.48
CA LYS A 310 6.99 26.16 1.45
C LYS A 310 6.22 24.91 1.83
N CYS A 311 5.28 25.03 2.76
CA CYS A 311 4.33 23.97 3.09
C CYS A 311 2.91 24.56 3.11
N TYR A 312 2.14 24.31 2.07
CA TYR A 312 0.80 24.84 1.91
C TYR A 312 -0.21 23.72 2.01
N TYR A 313 -1.25 23.93 2.81
CA TYR A 313 -2.40 23.04 2.84
C TYR A 313 -3.08 23.06 1.47
N SER A 314 -3.39 21.89 0.92
CA SER A 314 -4.07 21.76 -0.37
C SER A 314 -5.05 20.61 -0.34
N THR A 315 -6.34 20.93 -0.25
CA THR A 315 -7.42 19.94 -0.34
C THR A 315 -7.39 19.23 -1.68
N GLU A 316 -7.08 19.94 -2.77
CA GLU A 316 -6.96 19.38 -4.12
C GLU A 316 -5.86 18.32 -4.21
N ALA A 317 -4.64 18.62 -3.74
CA ALA A 317 -3.53 17.67 -3.77
C ALA A 317 -3.80 16.43 -2.91
N LEU A 318 -4.37 16.63 -1.71
CA LEU A 318 -4.72 15.53 -0.79
C LEU A 318 -5.83 14.64 -1.36
N ASN A 319 -6.89 15.23 -1.94
CA ASN A 319 -7.97 14.47 -2.56
C ASN A 319 -7.49 13.71 -3.81
N ASN A 320 -6.65 14.33 -4.64
CA ASN A 320 -6.05 13.65 -5.78
C ASN A 320 -5.23 12.44 -5.34
N ALA A 321 -4.36 12.61 -4.33
CA ALA A 321 -3.60 11.51 -3.77
C ALA A 321 -4.55 10.42 -3.22
N LYS A 322 -5.56 10.77 -2.42
CA LYS A 322 -6.50 9.81 -1.84
C LYS A 322 -7.31 9.02 -2.89
N MET A 323 -7.73 9.66 -3.99
CA MET A 323 -8.58 9.02 -5.01
C MET A 323 -7.77 8.19 -6.03
N ASN A 324 -6.58 8.67 -6.41
CA ASN A 324 -5.81 8.05 -7.50
C ASN A 324 -4.69 7.12 -7.01
N LEU A 325 -4.36 7.14 -5.71
CA LEU A 325 -3.37 6.22 -5.14
C LEU A 325 -3.94 4.81 -5.05
N LYS A 326 -3.47 3.94 -5.94
CA LYS A 326 -3.80 2.52 -5.90
C LYS A 326 -2.90 1.83 -4.88
N SER A 327 -3.47 1.16 -3.88
CA SER A 327 -2.70 0.34 -2.93
C SER A 327 -2.24 -0.98 -3.55
N SER A 328 -1.17 -1.56 -3.03
CA SER A 328 -0.76 -2.93 -3.37
C SER A 328 -1.57 -4.01 -2.61
N ARG A 329 -2.48 -3.61 -1.71
CA ARG A 329 -3.25 -4.52 -0.86
C ARG A 329 -4.57 -4.93 -1.51
N PHE A 330 -4.94 -6.20 -1.32
CA PHE A 330 -6.23 -6.73 -1.72
C PHE A 330 -6.93 -7.40 -0.55
N LYS A 331 -8.24 -7.32 -0.53
CA LYS A 331 -9.11 -8.11 0.33
C LYS A 331 -9.93 -9.04 -0.54
N ILE A 332 -9.78 -10.34 -0.32
CA ILE A 332 -10.64 -11.35 -0.92
C ILE A 332 -12.03 -11.21 -0.29
N VAL A 333 -13.04 -11.02 -1.13
CA VAL A 333 -14.44 -10.87 -0.72
C VAL A 333 -15.15 -12.21 -0.84
N HIS A 334 -14.97 -12.90 -1.97
CA HIS A 334 -15.52 -14.23 -2.20
C HIS A 334 -14.52 -15.09 -2.98
N TRP A 335 -14.52 -16.38 -2.68
CA TRP A 335 -13.76 -17.41 -3.38
C TRP A 335 -14.71 -18.54 -3.75
N TRP A 336 -14.82 -18.84 -5.04
CA TRP A 336 -15.69 -19.87 -5.59
C TRP A 336 -14.87 -20.84 -6.45
N GLU A 337 -15.23 -22.12 -6.38
CA GLU A 337 -14.60 -23.27 -7.06
C GLU A 337 -15.66 -24.28 -7.49
#